data_AF-A0A9D8FRP6-F1
#
_entry.id   AF-A0A9D8FRP6-F1
#
_cell.length_a   1.000
_cell.length_b   1.000
_cell.length_c   1.000
_cell.angle_alpha   90.00
_cell.angle_beta   90.00
_cell.angle_gamma   90.00
#
_symmetry.space_group_name_H-M   'P 1'
#
loop_
_entity.id
_entity.type
_entity.pdbx_description
1 polymer ?
#
loop_
_entity_poly.entity_id
_entity_poly.type
_entity_poly.pdbx_seq_one_letter_code
_entity_poly.pdbx_strand_id
1 'polypeptide(L)'
;MNMQKRSNERSIALHKEIVKKLRRNPNLWDIPKKNILKWKKIRDRLSPAFLEWEYILGKNTKEQILFILEDDSEDSIRLRSSSPFTGILSENERKTIFEYYSQQ
;
A
#
# COMPACT_ATOMS: atom_id res chain seq x y z
N MET A 1 6.61 -17.38 18.06
CA MET A 1 6.68 -16.46 16.89
C MET A 1 5.46 -15.54 16.92
N ASN A 2 5.64 -14.24 17.18
CA ASN A 2 4.54 -13.30 17.48
C ASN A 2 3.62 -13.05 16.27
N MET A 3 2.30 -13.01 16.48
CA MET A 3 1.29 -12.74 15.43
C MET A 3 1.55 -11.44 14.65
N GLN A 4 2.14 -10.43 15.30
CA GLN A 4 2.47 -9.14 14.67
C GLN A 4 3.52 -9.28 13.55
N LYS A 5 4.53 -10.17 13.72
CA LYS A 5 5.53 -10.41 12.67
C LYS A 5 4.91 -11.01 11.41
N ARG A 6 4.03 -12.00 11.57
CA ARG A 6 3.33 -12.65 10.44
C ARG A 6 2.41 -11.69 9.68
N SER A 7 1.77 -10.75 10.39
CA SER A 7 0.92 -9.74 9.75
C SER A 7 1.76 -8.77 8.90
N ASN A 8 2.92 -8.34 9.41
CA ASN A 8 3.82 -7.47 8.68
C ASN A 8 4.45 -8.15 7.45
N GLU A 9 4.87 -9.41 7.58
CA GLU A 9 5.41 -10.22 6.48
C GLU A 9 4.40 -10.38 5.33
N ARG A 10 3.11 -10.56 5.65
CA ARG A 10 2.04 -10.61 4.66
C ARG A 10 1.78 -9.24 4.02
N SER A 11 1.82 -8.18 4.83
CA SER A 11 1.65 -6.81 4.34
C SER A 11 2.75 -6.42 3.34
N ILE A 12 4.01 -6.70 3.64
CA ILE A 12 5.13 -6.41 2.73
C ILE A 12 5.05 -7.24 1.44
N ALA A 13 4.64 -8.50 1.53
CA ALA A 13 4.41 -9.36 0.36
C ALA A 13 3.38 -8.76 -0.60
N LEU A 14 2.22 -8.34 -0.08
CA LEU A 14 1.17 -7.70 -0.88
C LEU A 14 1.68 -6.39 -1.52
N HIS A 15 2.42 -5.59 -0.77
CA HIS A 15 2.93 -4.31 -1.27
C HIS A 15 4.02 -4.47 -2.33
N LYS A 16 4.87 -5.50 -2.24
CA LYS A 16 5.84 -5.85 -3.29
C LYS A 16 5.14 -6.19 -4.61
N GLU A 17 4.03 -6.93 -4.59
CA GLU A 17 3.25 -7.21 -5.80
C GLU A 17 2.55 -5.96 -6.36
N ILE A 18 2.06 -5.07 -5.49
CA ILE A 18 1.56 -3.76 -5.89
C ILE A 18 2.66 -2.97 -6.61
N VAL A 19 3.88 -2.94 -6.08
CA VAL A 19 5.01 -2.24 -6.70
C VAL A 19 5.33 -2.81 -8.08
N LYS A 20 5.40 -4.14 -8.22
CA LYS A 20 5.62 -4.79 -9.52
C LYS A 20 4.55 -4.39 -10.55
N LYS A 21 3.28 -4.34 -10.14
CA LYS A 21 2.19 -3.87 -11.00
C LYS A 21 2.31 -2.39 -11.35
N LEU A 22 2.59 -1.52 -10.38
CA LEU A 22 2.74 -0.08 -10.59
C LEU A 22 3.89 0.25 -11.54
N ARG A 23 4.97 -0.55 -11.51
CA ARG A 23 6.10 -0.44 -12.45
C ARG A 23 5.70 -0.85 -13.88
N ARG A 24 4.89 -1.91 -14.02
CA ARG A 24 4.44 -2.41 -15.34
C ARG A 24 3.34 -1.56 -15.96
N ASN A 25 2.44 -1.02 -15.15
CA ASN A 25 1.23 -0.32 -15.59
C ASN A 25 1.13 1.08 -14.96
N PRO A 26 1.63 2.12 -15.64
CA PRO A 26 1.58 3.50 -15.14
C PRO A 26 0.16 4.04 -14.85
N ASN A 27 -0.86 3.49 -15.50
CA ASN A 27 -2.27 3.88 -15.30
C ASN A 27 -2.80 3.54 -13.89
N LEU A 28 -2.13 2.63 -13.18
CA LEU A 28 -2.54 2.25 -11.82
C LEU A 28 -2.24 3.34 -10.78
N TRP A 29 -1.41 4.33 -11.11
CA TRP A 29 -1.09 5.46 -10.24
C TRP A 29 -2.28 6.41 -10.01
N ASP A 30 -3.34 6.31 -10.80
CA ASP A 30 -4.58 7.07 -10.56
C ASP A 30 -5.42 6.50 -9.42
N ILE A 31 -5.29 5.20 -9.13
CA ILE A 31 -6.03 4.51 -8.06
C ILE A 31 -5.76 5.13 -6.67
N PRO A 32 -4.50 5.28 -6.21
CA PRO A 32 -4.23 5.85 -4.89
C PRO A 32 -4.74 7.30 -4.77
N LYS A 33 -4.65 8.10 -5.84
CA LYS A 33 -5.19 9.46 -5.86
C LYS A 33 -6.72 9.46 -5.73
N LYS A 34 -7.41 8.59 -6.48
CA LYS A 34 -8.87 8.43 -6.41
C LYS A 34 -9.32 7.96 -5.02
N ASN A 35 -8.57 7.06 -4.40
CA ASN A 35 -8.85 6.59 -3.05
C ASN A 35 -8.74 7.69 -2.00
N ILE A 36 -7.66 8.50 -2.04
CA ILE A 36 -7.51 9.67 -1.17
C ILE A 36 -8.67 10.64 -1.36
N LEU A 37 -9.00 11.02 -2.61
CA LEU A 37 -10.11 11.92 -2.89
C LEU A 37 -11.46 11.37 -2.41
N LYS A 38 -11.70 10.06 -2.57
CA LYS A 38 -12.90 9.40 -2.06
C LYS A 38 -12.97 9.48 -0.54
N TRP A 39 -11.85 9.20 0.16
CA TRP A 39 -11.81 9.28 1.62
C TRP A 39 -12.00 10.69 2.14
N LYS A 40 -11.46 11.71 1.46
CA LYS A 40 -11.70 13.14 1.76
C LYS A 40 -13.17 13.53 1.65
N LYS A 41 -13.90 12.94 0.69
CA LYS A 41 -15.33 13.22 0.51
C LYS A 41 -16.22 12.54 1.55
N ILE A 42 -15.83 11.35 2.01
CA ILE A 42 -16.66 10.52 2.91
C ILE A 42 -16.36 10.84 4.38
N ARG A 43 -15.12 11.22 4.71
CA ARG A 43 -14.69 11.43 6.09
C ARG A 43 -14.58 12.91 6.40
N ASP A 44 -15.30 13.33 7.43
CA ASP A 44 -15.23 14.68 7.98
C ASP A 44 -13.86 14.98 8.62
N ARG A 45 -13.18 13.93 9.12
CA ARG A 45 -11.79 13.99 9.60
C ARG A 45 -10.93 12.90 8.97
N LEU A 46 -9.84 13.31 8.33
CA LEU A 46 -8.81 12.43 7.80
C LEU A 46 -7.87 12.00 8.91
N SER A 47 -7.44 10.74 8.89
CA SER A 47 -6.37 10.29 9.79
C SER A 47 -5.06 10.97 9.40
N PRO A 48 -4.13 11.16 10.34
CA PRO A 48 -2.80 11.71 10.05
C PRO A 48 -2.08 10.95 8.92
N ALA A 49 -2.21 9.62 8.90
CA ALA A 49 -1.62 8.78 7.85
C ALA A 49 -2.19 9.06 6.45
N PHE A 50 -3.45 9.47 6.33
CA PHE A 50 -4.02 9.84 5.02
C PHE A 50 -3.49 11.17 4.51
N LEU A 51 -3.33 12.16 5.40
CA LEU A 51 -2.72 13.44 5.06
C LEU A 51 -1.25 13.26 4.66
N GLU A 52 -0.54 12.38 5.37
CA GLU A 52 0.83 12.01 5.06
C GLU A 52 0.94 11.34 3.68
N TRP A 53 0.05 10.40 3.37
CA TRP A 53 -0.02 9.80 2.03
C TRP A 53 -0.38 10.81 0.94
N GLU A 54 -1.29 11.75 1.19
CA GLU A 54 -1.59 12.83 0.24
C GLU A 54 -0.35 13.68 -0.05
N TYR A 55 0.40 14.03 1.00
CA TYR A 55 1.65 14.76 0.87
C TYR A 55 2.70 13.97 0.08
N ILE A 56 2.92 12.69 0.44
CA ILE A 56 3.87 11.80 -0.24
C ILE A 56 3.51 11.66 -1.72
N LEU A 57 2.24 11.40 -2.05
CA LEU A 57 1.79 11.28 -3.45
C LEU A 57 1.91 12.57 -4.26
N GLY A 58 1.91 13.73 -3.59
CA GLY A 58 2.02 15.05 -4.22
C GLY A 58 3.44 15.60 -4.32
N LYS A 59 4.35 15.17 -3.44
CA LYS A 59 5.72 15.72 -3.33
C LYS A 59 6.82 14.75 -3.73
N ASN A 60 6.60 13.45 -3.62
CA ASN A 60 7.61 12.45 -3.90
C ASN A 60 7.52 11.93 -5.33
N THR A 61 8.66 11.45 -5.86
CA THR A 61 8.67 10.74 -7.15
C THR A 61 8.06 9.36 -7.01
N LYS A 62 7.67 8.78 -8.15
CA LYS A 62 7.16 7.41 -8.19
C LYS A 62 8.17 6.43 -7.57
N GLU A 63 9.47 6.53 -7.86
CA GLU A 63 10.47 5.63 -7.26
C GLU A 63 10.52 5.73 -5.73
N GLN A 64 10.48 6.95 -5.18
CA GLN A 64 10.47 7.15 -3.72
C GLN A 64 9.25 6.51 -3.07
N ILE A 65 8.08 6.63 -3.72
CA ILE A 65 6.86 6.02 -3.24
C ILE A 65 6.96 4.49 -3.28
N LEU A 66 7.52 3.93 -4.36
CA LEU A 66 7.75 2.48 -4.46
C LEU A 66 8.71 1.99 -3.37
N PHE A 67 9.76 2.76 -3.06
CA PHE A 67 10.68 2.43 -1.97
C PHE A 67 9.94 2.31 -0.63
N ILE A 68 9.10 3.28 -0.27
CA ILE A 68 8.29 3.24 0.97
C ILE A 68 7.38 1.99 1.03
N LEU A 69 6.84 1.55 -0.10
CA LEU A 69 5.97 0.37 -0.15
C LEU A 69 6.76 -0.94 0.06
N GLU A 70 8.00 -1.01 -0.43
CA GLU A 70 8.87 -2.20 -0.32
C GLU A 70 9.69 -2.23 0.98
N ASP A 71 9.87 -1.10 1.63
CA ASP A 71 10.70 -0.92 2.83
C ASP A 71 10.07 -1.53 4.09
N ASP A 72 10.91 -1.96 5.04
CA ASP A 72 10.50 -2.65 6.27
C ASP A 72 10.74 -1.85 7.56
N SER A 73 11.08 -0.56 7.45
CA SER A 73 11.17 0.34 8.59
C SER A 73 9.82 0.50 9.30
N GLU A 74 9.87 0.89 10.57
CA GLU A 74 8.68 1.12 11.40
C GLU A 74 7.73 2.16 10.76
N ASP A 75 8.29 3.20 10.14
CA ASP A 75 7.52 4.23 9.43
C ASP A 75 6.80 3.65 8.21
N SER A 76 7.49 2.84 7.41
CA SER A 76 6.90 2.15 6.25
C SER A 76 5.81 1.16 6.67
N ILE A 77 5.99 0.45 7.79
CA ILE A 77 4.97 -0.45 8.37
C ILE A 77 3.72 0.36 8.78
N ARG A 78 3.91 1.47 9.48
CA ARG A 78 2.82 2.37 9.89
C ARG A 78 2.07 2.91 8.67
N LEU A 79 2.78 3.40 7.66
CA LEU A 79 2.20 3.94 6.44
C LEU A 79 1.44 2.89 5.63
N ARG A 80 1.99 1.67 5.50
CA ARG A 80 1.31 0.55 4.80
C ARG A 80 0.01 0.14 5.47
N SER A 81 -0.12 0.32 6.78
CA SER A 81 -1.36 0.03 7.52
C SER A 81 -2.54 0.91 7.06
N SER A 82 -2.26 2.07 6.44
CA SER A 82 -3.25 3.00 5.88
C SER A 82 -3.02 3.29 4.38
N SER A 83 -2.52 2.29 3.65
CA SER A 83 -2.10 2.42 2.26
C SER A 83 -3.25 2.80 1.30
N PRO A 84 -3.11 3.88 0.49
CA PRO A 84 -4.10 4.24 -0.54
C PRO A 84 -4.05 3.33 -1.77
N PHE A 85 -3.12 2.38 -1.83
CA PHE A 85 -2.95 1.45 -2.95
C PHE A 85 -3.88 0.23 -2.89
N THR A 86 -4.83 0.24 -1.96
CA THR A 86 -5.90 -0.75 -1.88
C THR A 86 -6.75 -0.72 -3.16
N GLY A 87 -7.14 -1.90 -3.66
CA GLY A 87 -7.88 -2.04 -4.92
C GLY A 87 -7.01 -2.19 -6.18
N ILE A 88 -5.68 -2.08 -6.09
CA ILE A 88 -4.77 -2.42 -7.21
C ILE A 88 -4.66 -3.93 -7.42
N LEU A 89 -4.68 -4.68 -6.33
CA LEU A 89 -4.78 -6.14 -6.34
C LEU A 89 -6.24 -6.54 -6.23
N SER A 90 -6.68 -7.38 -7.16
CA SER A 90 -7.98 -8.05 -7.13
C SER A 90 -8.04 -9.01 -5.94
N GLU A 91 -9.24 -9.39 -5.49
CA GLU A 91 -9.39 -10.36 -4.39
C GLU A 91 -8.70 -11.69 -4.69
N ASN A 92 -8.81 -12.17 -5.94
CA ASN A 92 -8.16 -13.40 -6.37
C ASN A 92 -6.63 -13.31 -6.28
N GLU A 93 -6.05 -12.17 -6.69
CA GLU A 93 -4.60 -11.94 -6.62
C GLU A 93 -4.11 -11.86 -5.19
N ARG A 94 -4.87 -11.18 -4.32
CA ARG A 94 -4.58 -11.17 -2.87
C ARG A 94 -4.57 -12.59 -2.34
N LYS A 95 -5.57 -13.41 -2.67
CA LYS A 95 -5.67 -14.80 -2.23
C LYS A 95 -4.49 -15.64 -2.71
N THR A 96 -4.11 -15.53 -3.99
CA THR A 96 -2.92 -16.21 -4.53
C THR A 96 -1.64 -15.80 -3.80
N ILE A 97 -1.47 -14.52 -3.49
CA ILE A 97 -0.32 -14.04 -2.70
C ILE A 97 -0.37 -14.62 -1.28
N PHE A 98 -1.54 -14.61 -0.63
CA PHE A 98 -1.71 -15.20 0.70
C PHE A 98 -1.38 -16.70 0.71
N GLU A 99 -1.82 -17.45 -0.28
CA GLU A 99 -1.54 -18.89 -0.41
C GLU A 99 -0.04 -19.14 -0.64
N TYR A 100 0.58 -18.41 -1.57
CA TYR A 100 2.01 -18.52 -1.86
C TYR A 100 2.89 -18.24 -0.62
N TYR A 101 2.56 -17.21 0.16
CA TYR A 101 3.30 -16.85 1.36
C TYR A 101 2.90 -17.65 2.62
N SER A 102 1.80 -18.41 2.58
CA SER A 102 1.43 -19.31 3.68
C SER A 102 2.08 -20.69 3.56
N GLN A 103 2.67 -21.03 2.41
CA GLN A 103 3.33 -22.31 2.16
C GLN A 103 4.87 -22.24 2.19
N GLN A 104 5.44 -21.07 2.49
CA GLN A 104 6.87 -20.84 2.71
C GLN A 104 7.16 -20.75 4.21
#